data_AF-I1C1Y1-F1
#
_entry.id   AF-I1C1Y1-F1
#
_cell.length_a   1.000
_cell.length_b   1.000
_cell.length_c   1.000
_cell.angle_alpha   90.00
_cell.angle_beta   90.00
_cell.angle_gamma   90.00
#
_symmetry.space_group_name_H-M   'P 1'
#
loop_
_entity.id
_entity.type
_entity.pdbx_description
1 polymer ?
#
loop_
_entity_poly.entity_id
_entity_poly.type
_entity_poly.pdbx_seq_one_letter_code
_entity_poly.pdbx_strand_id
1 'polypeptide(L)' 'MNKLICITTFLLVLSFCIQPSESLAIKKLAADLLSFSGKGTYYDVGPGSCGNTDTDSEMVVAINKSQMGNGKCVAMD' A
#
# COMPACT_ATOMS: atom_id res chain seq x y z
N MET A 1 -35.77 13.56 -40.85
CA MET A 1 -34.91 12.89 -39.86
C MET A 1 -35.21 11.41 -39.88
N ASN A 2 -34.27 10.61 -40.37
CA ASN A 2 -34.50 9.23 -40.76
C ASN A 2 -34.33 8.32 -39.54
N LYS A 3 -35.41 7.64 -39.11
CA LYS A 3 -35.44 6.84 -37.86
C LYS A 3 -34.32 5.78 -37.79
N LEU A 4 -33.86 5.30 -38.94
CA LEU A 4 -32.77 4.35 -39.07
C LEU A 4 -31.41 4.93 -38.65
N ILE A 5 -31.18 6.24 -38.83
CA ILE A 5 -29.94 6.94 -38.43
C ILE A 5 -29.85 7.09 -36.91
N CYS A 6 -30.98 7.18 -36.21
CA CYS A 6 -30.99 7.27 -34.74
C CYS A 6 -30.70 5.92 -34.06
N ILE A 7 -31.11 4.81 -34.67
CA ILE A 7 -30.90 3.47 -34.08
C ILE A 7 -29.44 3.04 -34.23
N THR A 8 -28.81 3.35 -35.37
CA THR A 8 -27.41 2.99 -35.62
C THR A 8 -26.43 3.79 -34.77
N THR A 9 -26.73 5.07 -34.51
CA THR A 9 -25.90 5.88 -33.59
C THR A 9 -26.04 5.42 -32.14
N PHE A 10 -27.23 5.00 -31.72
CA PHE A 10 -27.45 4.50 -30.36
C PHE A 10 -26.72 3.18 -30.08
N LEU A 11 -26.68 2.26 -31.05
CA LEU A 11 -25.96 0.99 -30.92
C LEU A 11 -24.44 1.14 -30.91
N LEU A 12 -23.88 2.09 -31.67
CA LEU A 12 -22.44 2.37 -31.66
C LEU A 12 -21.96 2.95 -30.32
N VAL A 13 -22.80 3.74 -29.64
CA VAL A 13 -22.47 4.32 -28.32
C VAL A 13 -22.46 3.25 -27.23
N LEU A 14 -23.38 2.26 -27.27
CA LEU A 14 -23.43 1.17 -26.29
C LEU A 14 -22.19 0.26 -26.33
N SER A 15 -21.55 0.12 -27.50
CA SER A 15 -20.34 -0.68 -27.67
C SER A 15 -19.09 -0.03 -27.05
N PHE A 16 -19.11 1.29 -26.81
CA PHE A 16 -17.96 2.03 -26.28
C PHE A 16 -17.87 2.03 -24.74
N CYS A 17 -18.82 1.42 -24.03
CA CYS A 17 -18.82 1.36 -22.57
C CYS A 17 -18.07 0.15 -21.97
N ILE A 18 -17.52 -0.76 -22.79
CA ILE A 18 -16.72 -1.90 -22.31
C ILE A 18 -15.24 -1.49 -22.31
N GLN A 19 -14.87 -0.58 -21.42
CA GLN A 19 -13.46 -0.34 -21.12
C GLN A 19 -12.96 -1.47 -20.20
N PRO A 20 -11.80 -2.09 -20.46
CA PRO A 20 -11.18 -3.00 -19.51
C PRO A 20 -10.80 -2.21 -18.25
N SER A 21 -11.44 -2.50 -17.13
CA SER A 21 -11.10 -1.90 -15.83
C SER A 21 -9.66 -2.25 -15.49
N GLU A 22 -8.80 -1.23 -15.42
CA GLU A 22 -7.39 -1.36 -15.06
C GLU A 22 -7.26 -1.92 -13.63
N SER A 23 -6.85 -3.19 -13.53
CA SER A 23 -6.62 -3.91 -12.27
C SER A 23 -5.41 -3.42 -11.46
N LEU A 24 -4.85 -2.25 -11.79
CA LEU A 24 -3.65 -1.68 -11.15
C LEU A 24 -3.94 -1.20 -9.72
N ALA A 25 -5.14 -0.68 -9.46
CA ALA A 25 -5.52 -0.16 -8.14
C ALA A 25 -5.60 -1.26 -7.06
N ILE A 26 -5.92 -2.49 -7.43
CA ILE A 26 -6.06 -3.60 -6.47
C ILE A 26 -4.69 -4.08 -5.95
N LYS A 27 -3.65 -4.07 -6.77
CA LYS A 27 -2.30 -4.47 -6.31
C LYS A 27 -1.71 -3.51 -5.29
N LYS A 28 -1.92 -2.21 -5.49
CA LYS A 28 -1.45 -1.19 -4.55
C LYS A 28 -2.22 -1.24 -3.23
N LEU A 29 -3.54 -1.38 -3.29
CA LEU A 29 -4.37 -1.56 -2.10
C LEU A 29 -4.04 -2.85 -1.34
N ALA A 30 -3.79 -3.95 -2.05
CA ALA A 30 -3.38 -5.21 -1.43
C ALA A 30 -2.01 -5.10 -0.76
N ALA A 31 -1.06 -4.37 -1.36
CA ALA A 31 0.23 -4.09 -0.75
C ALA A 31 0.11 -3.22 0.52
N ASP A 32 -0.75 -2.20 0.49
CA ASP A 32 -1.04 -1.36 1.67
C ASP A 32 -1.82 -2.11 2.76
N LEU A 33 -2.54 -3.19 2.42
CA LEU A 33 -3.26 -4.08 3.34
C LEU A 33 -2.40 -5.25 3.87
N LEU A 34 -1.12 -5.36 3.49
CA LEU A 34 -0.22 -6.40 4.00
C LEU A 34 0.10 -6.14 5.49
N SER A 35 -0.82 -6.57 6.35
CA SER A 35 -0.60 -6.68 7.78
C SER A 35 0.41 -7.81 8.04
N PHE A 36 1.46 -7.50 8.80
CA PHE A 36 2.41 -8.52 9.26
C PHE A 36 1.87 -9.16 10.55
N SER A 37 1.86 -10.49 10.59
CA SER A 37 1.60 -11.26 11.82
C SER A 37 2.91 -11.86 12.31
N GLY A 38 3.13 -11.83 13.62
CA GLY A 38 4.37 -12.33 14.22
C GLY A 38 4.32 -12.37 15.73
N LYS A 39 5.45 -12.72 16.34
CA LYS A 39 5.65 -12.70 17.79
C LYS A 39 6.40 -11.43 18.18
N GLY A 40 5.92 -10.75 19.21
CA GLY A 40 6.59 -9.62 19.84
C GLY A 40 7.08 -9.97 21.23
N THR A 41 8.13 -9.28 21.68
CA THR A 41 8.64 -9.27 23.06
C THR A 41 8.85 -7.82 23.48
N TYR A 42 9.14 -7.59 24.76
CA TYR A 42 9.46 -6.26 25.30
C TYR A 42 10.91 -6.22 25.80
N TYR A 43 11.47 -5.02 25.89
CA TYR A 43 12.81 -4.73 26.39
C TYR A 43 12.88 -3.27 26.88
N ASP A 44 13.80 -2.98 27.79
CA ASP A 44 14.12 -1.59 28.17
C ASP A 44 14.94 -0.94 27.06
N VAL A 45 14.58 0.28 26.66
CA VAL A 45 15.12 0.88 25.44
C VAL A 45 16.47 1.56 25.66
N GLY A 46 17.17 1.89 24.57
CA GLY A 46 18.50 2.48 24.61
C GLY A 46 19.08 2.71 23.21
N PRO A 47 20.40 2.61 23.00
CA PRO A 47 21.01 2.80 21.69
C PRO A 47 20.51 1.80 20.64
N GLY A 48 19.97 2.30 19.54
CA GLY A 48 19.46 1.50 18.42
C GLY A 48 20.47 1.31 17.28
N SER A 49 20.21 0.35 16.40
CA SER A 49 21.04 0.08 15.20
C SER A 49 21.11 1.26 14.22
N CYS A 50 20.20 2.21 14.36
CA CYS A 50 20.15 3.44 13.56
C CYS A 50 21.01 4.58 14.11
N GLY A 51 21.72 4.35 15.23
CA GLY A 51 22.60 5.34 15.84
C GLY A 51 21.89 6.34 16.76
N ASN A 52 20.56 6.29 16.84
CA ASN A 52 19.78 7.06 17.79
C ASN A 52 19.71 6.35 19.14
N THR A 53 19.50 7.11 20.20
CA THR A 53 19.24 6.58 21.55
C THR A 53 17.88 7.08 21.99
N ASP A 54 17.00 6.13 22.30
CA ASP A 54 15.62 6.41 22.72
C ASP A 54 15.47 6.16 24.24
N THR A 55 14.31 6.53 24.78
CA THR A 55 13.94 6.44 26.20
C THR A 55 12.63 5.69 26.39
N ASP A 56 12.41 5.07 27.55
CA ASP A 56 11.22 4.22 27.78
C ASP A 56 9.88 4.98 27.71
N SER A 57 9.93 6.32 27.68
CA SER A 57 8.76 7.17 27.44
C SER A 57 8.37 7.31 25.97
N GLU A 58 9.19 6.84 25.03
CA GLU A 58 8.97 6.97 23.59
C GLU A 58 8.33 5.71 22.99
N MET A 59 7.52 5.89 21.94
CA MET A 59 6.96 4.77 21.20
C MET A 59 7.98 4.24 20.19
N VAL A 60 8.68 3.18 20.56
CA VAL A 60 9.72 2.56 19.71
C VAL A 60 9.50 1.06 19.55
N VAL A 61 10.03 0.49 18.45
CA VAL A 61 9.96 -0.94 18.16
C VAL A 61 11.22 -1.42 17.45
N ALA A 62 11.80 -2.52 17.93
CA ALA A 62 12.87 -3.22 17.22
C ALA A 62 12.26 -4.23 16.24
N ILE A 63 12.57 -4.10 14.95
CA ILE A 63 12.03 -4.94 13.88
C ILE A 63 13.09 -5.95 13.41
N ASN A 64 12.68 -7.16 13.01
CA ASN A 64 13.63 -8.19 12.53
C ASN A 64 14.36 -7.78 11.25
N LYS A 65 15.48 -8.47 10.97
CA LYS A 65 16.38 -8.20 9.83
C LYS A 65 15.66 -8.11 8.47
N SER A 66 14.70 -9.01 8.20
CA SER A 66 14.04 -9.08 6.90
C SER A 66 13.15 -7.85 6.66
N GLN A 67 12.42 -7.42 7.68
CA GLN A 67 11.54 -6.26 7.60
C GLN A 67 12.30 -4.93 7.69
N MET A 68 13.42 -4.88 8.43
CA MET A 68 14.31 -3.72 8.50
C MET A 68 15.09 -3.47 7.19
N GLY A 69 15.10 -4.44 6.26
CA GLY A 69 15.75 -4.26 4.95
C GLY A 69 17.27 -4.05 5.04
N ASN A 70 17.94 -4.75 5.97
CA ASN A 70 19.39 -4.65 6.22
C ASN A 70 19.86 -3.29 6.78
N GLY A 71 19.13 -2.76 7.78
CA GLY A 71 19.53 -1.53 8.48
C GLY A 71 19.17 -0.25 7.72
N LYS A 72 18.15 -0.30 6.85
CA LYS A 72 17.60 0.90 6.23
C LYS A 72 16.83 1.69 7.29
N CYS A 73 17.55 2.52 8.02
CA CYS A 73 17.00 3.44 8.99
C CYS A 73 16.31 4.58 8.23
N VAL A 74 14.99 4.51 8.13
CA VAL A 74 14.17 5.68 7.80
C VAL A 74 13.87 6.38 9.11
N ALA A 75 14.31 7.62 9.25
CA ALA A 75 13.75 8.49 10.28
C ALA A 75 12.24 8.58 9.99
N MET A 76 11.43 8.27 10.99
CA MET A 76 10.02 8.63 10.98
C MET A 76 9.96 10.02 11.61
N ASP A 77 10.34 11.04 10.83
CA ASP A 77 10.04 12.44 11.14
C ASP A 77 8.53 12.75 10.97
#